data_AF-A0A7R9TF46-F1
#
_entry.id   AF-A0A7R9TF46-F1
#
_cell.length_a   1.000
_cell.length_b   1.000
_cell.length_c   1.000
_cell.angle_alpha   90.00
_cell.angle_beta   90.00
_cell.angle_gamma   90.00
#
_symmetry.space_group_name_H-M   'P 1'
#
loop_
_entity.id
_entity.type
_entity.pdbx_description
1 polymer ?
#
loop_
_entity_poly.entity_id
_entity_poly.type
_entity_poly.pdbx_seq_one_letter_code
_entity_poly.pdbx_strand_id
1 'polypeptide(L)'
;MAAARMALQRPRVANAARMAGAAPRSCVRAAPRASALVDTAVRWAAAAPTMYALVSVNEYVTHRYYQHGEFNSSATLKTLYCKLTGAEEAPTVRGGGHIEHHAETLDDMSLRASPKWRQTPTAVALDEDPYRGTAFNWETTRLMLGQQAITSYPVLLAMGFSLASSTTLVVGAVLAHALVWNCLHPPMHGLADVPITDGVPGDVLKDLRSSAYFKWIYANHEGHHIAGRCNYNVCCPGMDHVMGTYVPPEVWRPMARMPERETPRPQYVANEYAELCAAEDAAAAELASVTA
;
A
#
# COMPACT_ATOMS: atom_id res chain seq x y z
N MET A 1 74.91 26.14 19.73
CA MET A 1 74.93 27.51 20.28
C MET A 1 73.53 27.77 20.83
N ALA A 2 73.22 27.56 22.11
CA ALA A 2 73.69 28.26 23.32
C ALA A 2 73.32 29.75 23.33
N ALA A 3 72.26 30.12 24.07
CA ALA A 3 72.06 31.35 24.89
C ALA A 3 70.55 31.48 25.24
N ALA A 4 70.14 31.21 26.49
CA ALA A 4 70.04 32.15 27.62
C ALA A 4 68.73 32.97 27.61
N ARG A 5 67.71 32.53 28.38
CA ARG A 5 67.31 33.08 29.70
C ARG A 5 67.10 34.59 29.73
N MET A 6 65.86 35.02 30.01
CA MET A 6 65.56 35.92 31.12
C MET A 6 64.11 35.77 31.56
N ALA A 7 63.94 35.25 32.77
CA ALA A 7 62.71 35.26 33.54
C ALA A 7 62.53 36.64 34.17
N LEU A 8 61.31 37.19 34.10
CA LEU A 8 60.86 38.27 34.97
C LEU A 8 59.58 37.81 35.65
N GLN A 9 59.73 37.38 36.90
CA GLN A 9 58.64 37.21 37.86
C GLN A 9 58.04 38.59 38.17
N ARG A 10 56.71 38.67 38.17
CA ARG A 10 55.96 39.76 38.80
C ARG A 10 54.83 39.21 39.67
N PRO A 11 54.47 39.94 40.74
CA PRO A 11 53.98 39.35 41.99
C PRO A 11 52.52 38.90 41.94
N ARG A 12 52.23 37.82 42.68
CA ARG A 12 50.88 37.40 43.08
C ARG A 12 50.28 38.49 43.98
N VAL A 13 49.27 39.19 43.48
CA VAL A 13 48.33 39.93 44.32
C VAL A 13 47.13 39.01 44.57
N ALA A 14 46.96 38.63 45.83
CA ALA A 14 45.81 37.89 46.30
C ALA A 14 44.58 38.81 46.27
N ASN A 15 43.56 38.43 45.49
CA ASN A 15 42.21 38.94 45.67
C ASN A 15 41.37 37.84 46.30
N ALA A 16 41.22 37.94 47.62
CA ALA A 16 40.21 37.23 48.38
C ALA A 16 38.82 37.83 48.10
N ALA A 17 37.81 36.95 48.18
CA ALA A 17 36.41 37.23 48.47
C ALA A 17 35.57 37.97 47.40
N ARG A 18 34.87 37.18 46.58
CA ARG A 18 33.43 37.39 46.36
C ARG A 18 32.75 36.07 46.00
N MET A 19 32.44 35.27 47.04
CA MET A 19 31.42 34.23 46.91
C MET A 19 30.06 34.93 46.81
N ALA A 20 29.68 35.33 45.60
CA ALA A 20 28.30 35.64 45.30
C ALA A 20 27.54 34.30 45.26
N GLY A 21 26.59 34.12 46.16
CA GLY A 21 25.76 32.93 46.25
C GLY A 21 25.12 32.63 44.90
N ALA A 22 25.46 31.47 44.33
CA ALA A 22 24.67 30.87 43.28
C ALA A 22 23.35 30.43 43.92
N ALA A 23 22.31 31.26 43.78
CA ALA A 23 20.95 30.85 44.09
C ALA A 23 20.66 29.55 43.35
N PRO A 24 20.02 28.54 43.99
CA PRO A 24 19.58 27.37 43.27
C PRO A 24 18.66 27.83 42.15
N ARG A 25 19.06 27.58 40.90
CA ARG A 25 18.17 27.75 39.75
C ARG A 25 17.01 26.80 39.98
N SER A 26 15.91 27.32 40.54
CA SER A 26 14.66 26.59 40.65
C SER A 26 14.28 26.22 39.23
N CYS A 27 14.46 24.94 38.89
CA CYS A 27 13.98 24.37 37.66
C CYS A 27 12.46 24.30 37.77
N VAL A 28 11.79 25.45 37.63
CA VAL A 28 10.34 25.52 37.50
C VAL A 28 10.03 24.87 36.16
N ARG A 29 9.77 23.57 36.19
CA ARG A 29 9.10 22.89 35.08
C ARG A 29 7.74 23.57 34.95
N ALA A 30 7.63 24.48 33.99
CA ALA A 30 6.34 25.02 33.60
C ALA A 30 5.44 23.84 33.26
N ALA A 31 4.40 23.62 34.06
CA ALA A 31 3.38 22.63 33.74
C ALA A 31 2.84 22.97 32.34
N PRO A 32 2.67 21.99 31.44
CA PRO A 32 2.07 22.25 30.14
C PRO A 32 0.71 22.90 30.38
N ARG A 33 0.49 24.07 29.75
CA ARG A 33 -0.81 24.75 29.79
C ARG A 33 -1.87 23.76 29.32
N ALA A 34 -3.02 23.70 30.00
CA ALA A 34 -4.11 22.78 29.66
C ALA A 34 -4.50 22.82 28.16
N SER A 35 -4.36 23.98 27.51
CA SER A 35 -4.54 24.13 26.05
C SER A 35 -3.61 23.24 25.23
N ALA A 36 -2.33 23.09 25.62
CA ALA A 36 -1.37 22.27 24.89
C ALA A 36 -1.68 20.76 24.96
N LEU A 37 -2.30 20.30 26.06
CA LEU A 37 -2.76 18.92 26.20
C LEU A 37 -3.98 18.64 25.31
N VAL A 38 -4.93 19.57 25.28
CA VAL A 38 -6.12 19.48 24.42
C VAL A 38 -5.72 19.49 22.94
N ASP A 39 -4.84 20.40 22.52
CA ASP A 39 -4.34 20.46 21.14
C ASP A 39 -3.63 19.17 20.73
N THR A 40 -2.84 18.59 21.64
CA THR A 40 -2.17 17.31 21.41
C THR A 40 -3.19 16.16 21.26
N ALA A 41 -4.19 16.09 22.14
CA ALA A 41 -5.21 15.06 22.10
C ALA A 41 -6.05 15.14 20.81
N VAL A 42 -6.49 16.34 20.42
CA VAL A 42 -7.25 16.56 19.17
C VAL A 42 -6.43 16.14 17.96
N ARG A 43 -5.15 16.51 17.91
CA ARG A 43 -4.24 16.14 16.82
C ARG A 43 -4.10 14.62 16.67
N TRP A 44 -3.90 13.90 17.78
CA TRP A 44 -3.80 12.44 17.75
C TRP A 44 -5.13 11.76 17.39
N ALA A 45 -6.26 12.30 17.86
CA ALA A 45 -7.58 11.81 17.47
C ALA A 45 -7.83 11.99 15.96
N ALA A 46 -7.36 13.09 15.37
CA ALA A 46 -7.46 13.36 13.95
C ALA A 46 -6.48 12.52 13.08
N ALA A 47 -5.41 11.98 13.66
CA ALA A 47 -4.38 11.27 12.91
C ALA A 47 -4.92 10.04 12.16
N ALA A 48 -5.74 9.22 12.81
CA ALA A 48 -6.28 8.00 12.22
C ALA A 48 -7.16 8.28 10.98
N PRO A 49 -8.21 9.14 11.03
CA PRO A 49 -9.00 9.46 9.85
C PRO A 49 -8.19 10.18 8.76
N THR A 50 -7.23 11.03 9.13
CA THR A 50 -6.32 11.65 8.16
C THR A 50 -5.47 10.61 7.43
N MET A 51 -4.87 9.67 8.17
CA MET A 51 -4.06 8.61 7.56
C MET A 51 -4.91 7.68 6.69
N TYR A 52 -6.13 7.34 7.11
CA TYR A 52 -7.05 6.56 6.28
C TYR A 52 -7.34 7.28 4.95
N ALA A 53 -7.66 8.57 4.99
CA ALA A 53 -7.93 9.36 3.80
C ALA A 53 -6.70 9.41 2.86
N LEU A 54 -5.50 9.62 3.42
CA LEU A 54 -4.26 9.66 2.65
C LEU A 54 -3.90 8.29 2.05
N VAL A 55 -4.14 7.18 2.76
CA VAL A 55 -4.00 5.83 2.21
C VAL A 55 -5.00 5.57 1.09
N SER A 56 -6.26 5.95 1.28
CA SER A 56 -7.30 5.83 0.26
C SER A 56 -6.95 6.62 -1.02
N VAL A 57 -6.49 7.86 -0.90
CA VAL A 57 -6.06 8.68 -2.05
C VAL A 57 -4.89 8.01 -2.79
N ASN A 58 -3.91 7.50 -2.06
CA ASN A 58 -2.74 6.90 -2.68
C ASN A 58 -3.04 5.57 -3.36
N GLU A 59 -3.80 4.69 -2.71
CA GLU A 59 -4.29 3.46 -3.33
C GLU A 59 -5.04 3.78 -4.62
N TYR A 60 -5.96 4.75 -4.58
CA TYR A 60 -6.72 5.17 -5.75
C TYR A 60 -5.84 5.64 -6.90
N VAL A 61 -4.90 6.55 -6.63
CA VAL A 61 -4.00 7.10 -7.65
C VAL A 61 -3.12 6.01 -8.24
N THR A 62 -2.56 5.15 -7.39
CA THR A 62 -1.71 4.03 -7.83
C THR A 62 -2.51 3.04 -8.65
N HIS A 63 -3.66 2.61 -8.17
CA HIS A 63 -4.45 1.61 -8.86
C HIS A 63 -4.97 2.13 -10.21
N ARG A 64 -5.49 3.37 -10.24
CA ARG A 64 -6.02 3.96 -11.47
C ARG A 64 -4.94 4.37 -12.47
N TYR A 65 -3.99 5.20 -12.05
CA TYR A 65 -3.06 5.82 -12.99
C TYR A 65 -1.82 4.98 -13.26
N TYR A 66 -1.36 4.21 -12.27
CA TYR A 66 -0.20 3.33 -12.43
C TYR A 66 -0.62 1.92 -12.86
N GLN A 67 -1.40 1.21 -12.05
CA GLN A 67 -1.73 -0.21 -12.29
C GLN A 67 -2.64 -0.40 -13.52
N HIS A 68 -3.67 0.44 -13.70
CA HIS A 68 -4.48 0.47 -14.92
C HIS A 68 -3.86 1.29 -16.07
N GLY A 69 -2.65 1.83 -15.86
CA GLY A 69 -1.91 2.55 -16.88
C GLY A 69 -2.62 3.79 -17.44
N GLU A 70 -3.61 4.36 -16.74
CA GLU A 70 -4.31 5.55 -17.24
C GLU A 70 -3.38 6.75 -17.43
N PHE A 71 -2.23 6.78 -16.74
CA PHE A 71 -1.13 7.71 -17.00
C PHE A 71 -0.71 7.70 -18.48
N ASN A 72 -0.62 6.51 -19.10
CA ASN A 72 -0.20 6.36 -20.49
C ASN A 72 -1.17 7.04 -21.48
N SER A 73 -2.45 7.14 -21.11
CA SER A 73 -3.49 7.76 -21.92
C SER A 73 -3.66 9.26 -21.66
N SER A 74 -3.07 9.79 -20.59
CA SER A 74 -3.29 11.18 -20.18
C SER A 74 -2.16 12.11 -20.66
N ALA A 75 -2.43 12.83 -21.76
CA ALA A 75 -1.50 13.83 -22.29
C ALA A 75 -1.16 14.92 -21.26
N THR A 76 -2.12 15.32 -20.42
CA THR A 76 -1.90 16.30 -19.35
C THR A 76 -0.93 15.78 -18.29
N LEU A 77 -1.10 14.54 -17.82
CA LEU A 77 -0.19 13.97 -16.81
C LEU A 77 1.22 13.75 -17.38
N LYS A 78 1.33 13.29 -18.63
CA LYS A 78 2.62 13.17 -19.32
C LYS A 78 3.31 14.53 -19.48
N THR A 79 2.58 15.56 -19.89
CA THR A 79 3.11 16.93 -20.01
C THR A 79 3.58 17.46 -18.67
N LEU A 80 2.81 17.24 -17.61
CA LEU A 80 3.19 17.65 -16.26
C LEU A 80 4.46 16.93 -15.80
N TYR A 81 4.57 15.62 -16.04
CA TYR A 81 5.77 14.85 -15.75
C TYR A 81 7.00 15.44 -16.47
N CYS A 82 6.93 15.67 -17.78
CA CYS A 82 8.03 16.26 -18.56
C CYS A 82 8.42 17.64 -18.02
N LYS A 83 7.45 18.49 -17.66
CA LYS A 83 7.72 19.82 -17.07
C LYS A 83 8.42 19.74 -15.71
N LEU A 84 8.03 18.79 -14.86
CA LEU A 84 8.57 18.67 -13.51
C LEU A 84 9.95 17.99 -13.48
N THR A 85 10.20 17.07 -14.42
CA THR A 85 11.42 16.27 -14.45
C THR A 85 12.46 16.77 -15.46
N GLY A 86 12.05 17.60 -16.43
CA GLY A 86 12.88 17.99 -17.56
C GLY A 86 13.04 16.89 -18.62
N ALA A 87 12.33 15.76 -18.49
CA ALA A 87 12.38 14.69 -19.47
C ALA A 87 11.71 15.11 -20.80
N GLU A 88 12.31 14.72 -21.93
CA GLU A 88 11.76 14.98 -23.27
C GLU A 88 10.48 14.17 -23.51
N GLU A 89 10.41 12.95 -22.99
CA GLU A 89 9.25 12.07 -23.08
C GLU A 89 8.92 11.46 -21.71
N ALA A 90 7.62 11.32 -21.43
CA ALA A 90 7.15 10.67 -20.21
C ALA A 90 7.26 9.14 -20.35
N PRO A 91 7.63 8.41 -19.28
CA PRO A 91 7.79 6.96 -19.34
C PRO A 91 6.45 6.27 -19.63
N THR A 92 6.53 5.08 -20.23
CA THR A 92 5.37 4.18 -20.30
C THR A 92 5.30 3.34 -19.03
N VAL A 93 4.15 3.37 -18.37
CA VAL A 93 3.89 2.62 -17.15
C VAL A 93 3.25 1.27 -17.50
N ARG A 94 3.82 0.16 -17.04
CA ARG A 94 3.34 -1.19 -17.41
C ARG A 94 2.33 -1.81 -16.43
N GLY A 95 2.00 -1.12 -15.33
CA GLY A 95 1.00 -1.58 -14.38
C GLY A 95 1.44 -2.73 -13.45
N GLY A 96 2.68 -3.21 -13.54
CA GLY A 96 3.27 -4.14 -12.56
C GLY A 96 2.60 -5.51 -12.51
N GLY A 97 2.10 -6.04 -13.64
CA GLY A 97 1.38 -7.32 -13.70
C GLY A 97 -0.13 -7.19 -13.45
N HIS A 98 -0.61 -6.01 -13.06
CA HIS A 98 -2.03 -5.83 -12.71
C HIS A 98 -2.97 -5.96 -13.90
N ILE A 99 -2.57 -5.49 -15.09
CA ILE A 99 -3.39 -5.61 -16.30
C ILE A 99 -3.48 -7.08 -16.71
N GLU A 100 -2.37 -7.80 -16.60
CA GLU A 100 -2.30 -9.23 -16.86
C GLU A 100 -3.16 -10.02 -15.87
N HIS A 101 -3.14 -9.65 -14.58
CA HIS A 101 -4.01 -10.21 -13.55
C HIS A 101 -5.49 -10.03 -13.88
N HIS A 102 -5.88 -8.83 -14.31
CA HIS A 102 -7.26 -8.55 -14.78
C HIS A 102 -7.67 -9.45 -15.94
N ALA A 103 -6.77 -9.70 -16.89
CA ALA A 103 -7.05 -10.56 -18.02
C ALA A 103 -7.15 -12.05 -17.63
N GLU A 104 -6.38 -12.47 -16.63
CA GLU A 104 -6.39 -13.83 -16.09
C GLU A 104 -7.61 -14.11 -15.19
N THR A 105 -8.17 -13.08 -14.57
CA THR A 105 -9.31 -13.19 -13.65
C THR A 105 -10.64 -13.39 -14.39
N LEU A 106 -11.46 -14.31 -13.91
CA LEU A 106 -12.84 -14.53 -14.33
C LEU A 106 -13.82 -13.70 -13.48
N ASP A 107 -15.05 -13.52 -13.95
CA ASP A 107 -16.06 -12.71 -13.24
C ASP A 107 -16.42 -13.26 -11.84
N ASP A 108 -16.14 -14.54 -11.56
CA ASP A 108 -16.31 -15.16 -10.22
C ASP A 108 -15.05 -15.05 -9.33
N MET A 109 -14.12 -14.18 -9.73
CA MET A 109 -12.81 -13.93 -9.12
C MET A 109 -11.81 -15.09 -9.20
N SER A 110 -12.15 -16.24 -9.78
CA SER A 110 -11.17 -17.31 -10.00
C SER A 110 -10.22 -16.98 -11.16
N LEU A 111 -9.04 -17.59 -11.16
CA LEU A 111 -8.05 -17.39 -12.22
C LEU A 111 -8.18 -18.48 -13.31
N ARG A 112 -7.93 -18.10 -14.56
CA ARG A 112 -7.93 -19.04 -15.71
C ARG A 112 -6.80 -20.07 -15.56
N ALA A 113 -7.16 -21.35 -15.39
CA ALA A 113 -6.20 -22.44 -15.20
C ALA A 113 -5.91 -23.29 -16.46
N SER A 114 -6.73 -23.16 -17.52
CA SER A 114 -6.62 -24.02 -18.71
C SER A 114 -5.21 -24.01 -19.33
N PRO A 115 -4.68 -25.13 -19.85
CA PRO A 115 -3.32 -25.18 -20.38
C PRO A 115 -3.11 -24.24 -21.57
N LYS A 116 -4.14 -24.08 -22.40
CA LYS A 116 -4.12 -23.14 -23.54
C LYS A 116 -3.96 -21.69 -23.10
N TRP A 117 -4.62 -21.28 -22.01
CA TRP A 117 -4.49 -19.92 -21.48
C TRP A 117 -3.10 -19.66 -20.90
N ARG A 118 -2.57 -20.61 -20.12
CA ARG A 118 -1.25 -20.50 -19.48
C ARG A 118 -0.09 -20.32 -20.47
N GLN A 119 -0.29 -20.64 -21.75
CA GLN A 119 0.69 -20.43 -22.83
C GLN A 119 0.61 -19.04 -23.48
N THR A 120 -0.37 -18.21 -23.12
CA THR A 120 -0.49 -16.85 -23.68
C THR A 120 0.58 -15.93 -23.12
N PRO A 121 1.04 -14.91 -23.87
CA PRO A 121 2.03 -13.95 -23.37
C PRO A 121 1.61 -13.26 -22.07
N THR A 122 0.31 -13.01 -21.89
CA THR A 122 -0.28 -12.41 -20.70
C THR A 122 -0.12 -13.30 -19.47
N ALA A 123 -0.41 -14.60 -19.59
CA ALA A 123 -0.23 -15.54 -18.48
C ALA A 123 1.26 -15.72 -18.16
N VAL A 124 2.12 -15.88 -19.18
CA VAL A 124 3.57 -16.06 -19.01
C VAL A 124 4.22 -14.86 -18.31
N ALA A 125 3.72 -13.65 -18.54
CA ALA A 125 4.21 -12.44 -17.87
C ALA A 125 4.02 -12.46 -16.34
N LEU A 126 3.18 -13.36 -15.82
CA LEU A 126 2.90 -13.52 -14.39
C LEU A 126 3.60 -14.74 -13.77
N ASP A 127 4.33 -15.55 -14.53
CA ASP A 127 4.92 -16.81 -14.04
C ASP A 127 6.02 -16.63 -13.00
N GLU A 128 6.71 -15.49 -13.03
CA GLU A 128 7.75 -15.15 -12.04
C GLU A 128 7.15 -14.68 -10.71
N ASP A 129 5.87 -14.28 -10.69
CA ASP A 129 5.16 -13.88 -9.48
C ASP A 129 4.21 -14.99 -9.01
N PRO A 130 4.51 -15.70 -7.90
CA PRO A 130 3.64 -16.75 -7.38
C PRO A 130 2.27 -16.21 -6.94
N TYR A 131 2.15 -14.91 -6.72
CA TYR A 131 0.89 -14.23 -6.39
C TYR A 131 0.25 -13.56 -7.60
N ARG A 132 0.80 -13.76 -8.81
CA ARG A 132 0.21 -13.35 -10.09
C ARG A 132 -0.24 -11.90 -10.13
N GLY A 133 0.55 -10.99 -9.57
CA GLY A 133 0.28 -9.55 -9.52
C GLY A 133 -0.64 -9.10 -8.38
N THR A 134 -1.06 -10.00 -7.50
CA THR A 134 -2.06 -9.70 -6.44
C THR A 134 -1.44 -9.35 -5.09
N ALA A 135 -0.20 -9.70 -4.81
CA ALA A 135 0.40 -9.48 -3.49
C ALA A 135 0.94 -8.07 -3.28
N PHE A 136 0.74 -7.56 -2.07
CA PHE A 136 1.45 -6.41 -1.52
C PHE A 136 2.78 -6.88 -0.92
N ASN A 137 3.70 -7.28 -1.79
CA ASN A 137 5.01 -7.79 -1.41
C ASN A 137 5.92 -6.67 -0.84
N TRP A 138 7.14 -7.00 -0.41
CA TRP A 138 8.07 -6.01 0.14
C TRP A 138 8.52 -4.94 -0.86
N GLU A 139 8.54 -5.24 -2.16
CA GLU A 139 8.81 -4.24 -3.19
C GLU A 139 7.67 -3.23 -3.30
N THR A 140 6.42 -3.70 -3.44
CA THR A 140 5.22 -2.87 -3.43
C THR A 140 5.11 -2.06 -2.14
N THR A 141 5.48 -2.65 -1.00
CA THR A 141 5.53 -1.96 0.29
C THR A 141 6.51 -0.79 0.28
N ARG A 142 7.72 -0.98 -0.26
CA ARG A 142 8.71 0.10 -0.38
C ARG A 142 8.22 1.21 -1.30
N LEU A 143 7.59 0.87 -2.42
CA LEU A 143 7.01 1.85 -3.34
C LEU A 143 5.91 2.67 -2.66
N MET A 144 4.97 2.02 -1.97
CA MET A 144 3.90 2.69 -1.25
C MET A 144 4.44 3.56 -0.11
N LEU A 145 5.48 3.13 0.62
CA LEU A 145 6.15 3.95 1.63
C LEU A 145 6.72 5.25 1.03
N GLY A 146 7.39 5.15 -0.12
CA GLY A 146 7.93 6.31 -0.82
C GLY A 146 6.84 7.28 -1.26
N GLN A 147 5.78 6.76 -1.87
CA GLN A 147 4.62 7.53 -2.29
C GLN A 147 3.92 8.22 -1.10
N GLN A 148 3.67 7.47 -0.02
CA GLN A 148 3.04 7.97 1.20
C GLN A 148 3.89 9.05 1.88
N ALA A 149 5.22 8.92 1.89
CA ALA A 149 6.07 9.95 2.45
C ALA A 149 5.87 11.30 1.74
N ILE A 150 5.75 11.29 0.41
CA ILE A 150 5.54 12.50 -0.41
C ILE A 150 4.20 13.15 -0.09
N THR A 151 3.11 12.37 -0.03
CA THR A 151 1.77 12.91 0.18
C THR A 151 1.46 13.25 1.64
N SER A 152 1.99 12.47 2.58
CA SER A 152 1.52 12.47 3.96
C SER A 152 2.40 13.31 4.89
N TYR A 153 3.70 13.45 4.62
CA TYR A 153 4.55 14.31 5.46
C TYR A 153 4.12 15.78 5.44
N PRO A 154 3.82 16.42 4.31
CA PRO A 154 3.35 17.80 4.32
C PRO A 154 2.10 17.99 5.18
N VAL A 155 1.15 17.07 5.11
CA VAL A 155 -0.10 17.10 5.88
C VAL A 155 0.16 16.91 7.37
N LEU A 156 0.92 15.88 7.75
CA LEU A 156 1.19 15.58 9.16
C LEU A 156 2.05 16.66 9.83
N LEU A 157 3.03 17.22 9.12
CA LEU A 157 3.83 18.34 9.62
C LEU A 157 2.97 19.60 9.77
N ALA A 158 2.04 19.86 8.84
CA ALA A 158 1.09 20.97 8.96
C ALA A 158 0.10 20.78 10.13
N MET A 159 -0.28 19.53 10.43
CA MET A 159 -1.03 19.21 11.66
C MET A 159 -0.19 19.40 12.93
N GLY A 160 1.14 19.54 12.80
CA GLY A 160 2.08 19.82 13.88
C GLY A 160 2.80 18.58 14.44
N PHE A 161 2.72 17.43 13.78
CA PHE A 161 3.50 16.27 14.17
C PHE A 161 5.00 16.51 13.95
N SER A 162 5.83 15.88 14.79
CA SER A 162 7.27 15.81 14.54
C SER A 162 7.56 14.87 13.37
N LEU A 163 8.71 15.00 12.72
CA LEU A 163 9.13 14.07 11.67
C LEU A 163 9.09 12.61 12.14
N ALA A 164 9.58 12.32 13.35
CA ALA A 164 9.56 10.96 13.91
C ALA A 164 8.14 10.40 14.11
N SER A 165 7.21 11.22 14.62
CA SER A 165 5.81 10.84 14.75
C SER A 165 5.16 10.63 13.38
N SER A 166 5.43 11.51 12.42
CA SER A 166 4.94 11.39 11.04
C SER A 166 5.44 10.12 10.36
N THR A 167 6.73 9.78 10.50
CA THR A 167 7.30 8.53 9.99
C THR A 167 6.63 7.32 10.62
N THR A 168 6.40 7.33 11.94
CA THR A 168 5.71 6.24 12.64
C THR A 168 4.28 6.05 12.12
N LEU A 169 3.53 7.14 11.93
CA LEU A 169 2.18 7.10 11.37
C LEU A 169 2.16 6.57 9.93
N VAL A 170 3.08 7.04 9.07
CA VAL A 170 3.18 6.58 7.68
C VAL A 170 3.53 5.10 7.60
N VAL A 171 4.58 4.67 8.31
CA VAL A 171 5.00 3.26 8.29
C VAL A 171 3.88 2.37 8.85
N GLY A 172 3.29 2.75 9.99
CA GLY A 172 2.19 2.00 10.60
C GLY A 172 0.98 1.88 9.67
N ALA A 173 0.59 2.98 9.00
CA ALA A 173 -0.54 2.98 8.07
C ALA A 173 -0.28 2.12 6.83
N VAL A 174 0.92 2.17 6.25
CA VAL A 174 1.28 1.33 5.09
C VAL A 174 1.31 -0.14 5.46
N LEU A 175 1.88 -0.50 6.62
CA LEU A 175 1.89 -1.89 7.07
C LEU A 175 0.49 -2.40 7.38
N ALA A 176 -0.37 -1.57 7.98
CA ALA A 176 -1.77 -1.93 8.21
C ALA A 176 -2.53 -2.10 6.89
N HIS A 177 -2.29 -1.25 5.89
CA HIS A 177 -2.87 -1.39 4.56
C HIS A 177 -2.40 -2.68 3.86
N ALA A 178 -1.10 -2.94 3.86
CA ALA A 178 -0.51 -4.17 3.31
C ALA A 178 -1.06 -5.43 3.98
N LEU A 179 -1.29 -5.38 5.30
CA LEU A 179 -1.89 -6.46 6.07
C LEU A 179 -3.33 -6.76 5.63
N VAL A 180 -4.16 -5.73 5.47
CA VAL A 180 -5.53 -5.89 4.95
C VAL A 180 -5.49 -6.42 3.51
N TRP A 181 -4.62 -5.85 2.66
CA TRP A 181 -4.46 -6.28 1.27
C TRP A 181 -4.04 -7.73 1.14
N ASN A 182 -2.98 -8.17 1.81
CA ASN A 182 -2.48 -9.55 1.69
C ASN A 182 -3.42 -10.57 2.33
N CYS A 183 -4.22 -10.17 3.32
CA CYS A 183 -5.28 -11.02 3.85
C CYS A 183 -6.44 -11.20 2.86
N LEU A 184 -6.57 -10.27 1.92
CA LEU A 184 -7.72 -10.11 1.07
C LEU A 184 -7.43 -10.60 -0.36
N HIS A 185 -6.60 -9.88 -1.09
CA HIS A 185 -6.55 -9.89 -2.54
C HIS A 185 -6.00 -11.22 -3.11
N PRO A 186 -4.83 -11.74 -2.73
CA PRO A 186 -4.41 -13.05 -3.24
C PRO A 186 -5.40 -14.19 -2.93
N PRO A 187 -5.91 -14.34 -1.69
CA PRO A 187 -6.85 -15.41 -1.40
C PRO A 187 -8.20 -15.27 -2.10
N MET A 188 -8.67 -14.05 -2.43
CA MET A 188 -9.88 -13.87 -3.28
C MET A 188 -9.76 -14.62 -4.62
N HIS A 189 -8.55 -14.66 -5.16
CA HIS A 189 -8.25 -15.31 -6.44
C HIS A 189 -7.85 -16.78 -6.31
N GLY A 190 -7.94 -17.34 -5.10
CA GLY A 190 -7.58 -18.73 -4.84
C GLY A 190 -6.07 -18.97 -4.77
N LEU A 191 -5.29 -17.91 -4.55
CA LEU A 191 -3.84 -17.99 -4.35
C LEU A 191 -3.51 -18.24 -2.87
N ALA A 192 -2.25 -18.60 -2.61
CA ALA A 192 -1.75 -18.83 -1.25
C ALA A 192 -1.70 -17.54 -0.43
N ASP A 193 -1.72 -17.69 0.91
CA ASP A 193 -1.43 -16.59 1.82
C ASP A 193 0.04 -16.14 1.67
N VAL A 194 0.27 -14.83 1.61
CA VAL A 194 1.62 -14.24 1.52
C VAL A 194 2.37 -14.49 2.84
N PRO A 195 3.56 -15.13 2.83
CA PRO A 195 4.39 -15.30 4.01
C PRO A 195 5.23 -14.04 4.29
N ILE A 196 5.77 -13.94 5.51
CA ILE A 196 6.61 -12.80 5.95
C ILE A 196 7.86 -12.59 5.08
N THR A 197 8.38 -13.64 4.44
CA THR A 197 9.56 -13.55 3.57
C THR A 197 9.29 -12.71 2.32
N ASP A 198 8.03 -12.66 1.89
CA ASP A 198 7.65 -12.07 0.61
C ASP A 198 6.91 -10.73 0.82
N GLY A 199 6.17 -10.59 1.93
CA GLY A 199 5.46 -9.36 2.27
C GLY A 199 4.90 -9.37 3.70
N VAL A 200 3.98 -8.46 4.00
CA VAL A 200 3.24 -8.51 5.27
C VAL A 200 2.35 -9.76 5.30
N PRO A 201 2.34 -10.58 6.37
CA PRO A 201 1.70 -11.89 6.31
C PRO A 201 0.19 -11.81 6.14
N GLY A 202 -0.35 -12.52 5.13
CA GLY A 202 -1.77 -12.48 4.80
C GLY A 202 -2.67 -13.27 5.76
N ASP A 203 -2.11 -14.22 6.50
CA ASP A 203 -2.86 -15.10 7.39
C ASP A 203 -3.20 -14.48 8.76
N VAL A 204 -2.53 -13.38 9.12
CA VAL A 204 -2.68 -12.69 10.41
C VAL A 204 -4.10 -12.18 10.65
N LEU A 205 -4.83 -11.76 9.60
CA LEU A 205 -6.21 -11.29 9.69
C LEU A 205 -7.23 -12.26 9.08
N LYS A 206 -6.86 -13.53 8.84
CA LYS A 206 -7.71 -14.47 8.07
C LYS A 206 -9.12 -14.66 8.65
N ASP A 207 -9.25 -14.60 9.97
CA ASP A 207 -10.55 -14.75 10.65
C ASP A 207 -11.50 -13.57 10.37
N LEU A 208 -10.97 -12.45 9.89
CA LEU A 208 -11.77 -11.31 9.45
C LEU A 208 -12.35 -11.49 8.05
N ARG A 209 -11.92 -12.48 7.26
CA ARG A 209 -12.43 -12.72 5.89
C ARG A 209 -13.95 -12.94 5.85
N SER A 210 -14.51 -13.53 6.91
CA SER A 210 -15.95 -13.74 7.04
C SER A 210 -16.73 -12.52 7.59
N SER A 211 -16.03 -11.46 8.00
CA SER A 211 -16.65 -10.25 8.53
C SER A 211 -17.45 -9.49 7.47
N ALA A 212 -18.40 -8.68 7.92
CA ALA A 212 -19.20 -7.85 7.01
C ALA A 212 -18.32 -6.90 6.18
N TYR A 213 -17.26 -6.35 6.78
CA TYR A 213 -16.34 -5.46 6.09
C TYR A 213 -15.58 -6.18 4.97
N PHE A 214 -14.94 -7.32 5.26
CA PHE A 214 -14.21 -8.09 4.23
C PHE A 214 -15.12 -8.59 3.11
N LYS A 215 -16.35 -8.98 3.42
CA LYS A 215 -17.36 -9.31 2.40
C LYS A 215 -17.72 -8.12 1.52
N TRP A 216 -17.78 -6.92 2.10
CA TRP A 216 -18.05 -5.70 1.37
C TRP A 216 -16.88 -5.32 0.45
N ILE A 217 -15.63 -5.34 0.94
CA ILE A 217 -14.46 -5.04 0.08
C ILE A 217 -14.24 -6.13 -0.98
N TYR A 218 -14.64 -7.38 -0.72
CA TYR A 218 -14.76 -8.41 -1.76
C TYR A 218 -15.68 -8.00 -2.88
N ALA A 219 -16.94 -7.71 -2.57
CA ALA A 219 -17.92 -7.34 -3.58
C ALA A 219 -17.53 -6.05 -4.33
N ASN A 220 -16.89 -5.09 -3.62
CA ASN A 220 -16.37 -3.88 -4.23
C ASN A 220 -15.28 -4.18 -5.27
N HIS A 221 -14.33 -5.06 -4.94
CA HIS A 221 -13.24 -5.45 -5.82
C HIS A 221 -13.67 -6.40 -6.96
N GLU A 222 -14.65 -7.26 -6.71
CA GLU A 222 -15.31 -8.04 -7.76
C GLU A 222 -15.97 -7.12 -8.81
N GLY A 223 -16.68 -6.09 -8.34
CA GLY A 223 -17.20 -5.05 -9.23
C GLY A 223 -16.12 -4.33 -10.03
N HIS A 224 -14.93 -4.14 -9.44
CA HIS A 224 -13.77 -3.59 -10.14
C HIS A 224 -13.30 -4.51 -11.28
N HIS A 225 -13.21 -5.82 -11.07
CA HIS A 225 -12.84 -6.78 -12.12
C HIS A 225 -13.88 -6.85 -13.25
N ILE A 226 -15.17 -6.84 -12.91
CA ILE A 226 -16.26 -6.96 -13.89
C ILE A 226 -16.41 -5.69 -14.74
N ALA A 227 -16.39 -4.51 -14.11
CA ALA A 227 -16.62 -3.23 -14.80
C ALA A 227 -15.32 -2.52 -15.23
N GLY A 228 -14.16 -2.94 -14.72
CA GLY A 228 -12.81 -2.57 -15.14
C GLY A 228 -12.32 -1.15 -14.82
N ARG A 229 -13.22 -0.16 -14.75
CA ARG A 229 -12.85 1.27 -14.64
C ARG A 229 -13.56 2.02 -13.50
N CYS A 230 -13.89 1.30 -12.44
CA CYS A 230 -14.52 1.80 -11.21
C CYS A 230 -13.90 1.12 -9.98
N ASN A 231 -14.26 1.52 -8.77
CA ASN A 231 -13.90 0.83 -7.52
C ASN A 231 -12.38 0.57 -7.38
N TYR A 232 -11.55 1.60 -7.61
CA TYR A 232 -10.09 1.51 -7.56
C TYR A 232 -9.53 1.35 -6.13
N ASN A 233 -10.27 1.69 -5.08
CA ASN A 233 -9.89 1.38 -3.72
C ASN A 233 -10.31 -0.05 -3.39
N VAL A 234 -9.35 -0.95 -3.22
CA VAL A 234 -9.56 -2.35 -2.86
C VAL A 234 -9.71 -2.47 -1.34
N CYS A 235 -8.74 -1.95 -0.60
CA CYS A 235 -8.59 -2.17 0.85
C CYS A 235 -8.91 -0.93 1.69
N CYS A 236 -8.81 0.28 1.13
CA CYS A 236 -9.14 1.53 1.84
C CYS A 236 -10.16 2.36 1.03
N PRO A 237 -11.42 1.90 0.95
CA PRO A 237 -12.48 2.60 0.22
C PRO A 237 -12.70 4.02 0.72
N GLY A 238 -12.79 4.98 -0.21
CA GLY A 238 -13.10 6.36 0.13
C GLY A 238 -12.95 7.28 -1.08
N MET A 239 -11.79 7.25 -1.73
CA MET A 239 -11.52 8.13 -2.86
C MET A 239 -12.40 7.84 -4.07
N ASP A 240 -12.83 6.59 -4.28
CA ASP A 240 -13.84 6.27 -5.30
C ASP A 240 -15.15 7.04 -5.11
N HIS A 241 -15.59 7.24 -3.87
CA HIS A 241 -16.82 8.00 -3.59
C HIS A 241 -16.60 9.49 -3.86
N VAL A 242 -15.43 10.02 -3.49
CA VAL A 242 -15.06 11.43 -3.74
C VAL A 242 -14.96 11.71 -5.23
N MET A 243 -14.40 10.78 -6.00
CA MET A 243 -14.16 10.94 -7.44
C MET A 243 -15.32 10.45 -8.32
N GLY A 244 -16.40 9.93 -7.73
CA GLY A 244 -17.55 9.41 -8.47
C GLY A 244 -17.24 8.16 -9.29
N THR A 245 -16.23 7.38 -8.89
CA THR A 245 -15.87 6.09 -9.52
C THR A 245 -16.31 4.90 -8.70
N TYR A 246 -17.02 5.10 -7.59
CA TYR A 246 -17.71 4.01 -6.88
C TYR A 246 -18.93 3.55 -7.69
N VAL A 247 -19.02 2.24 -7.94
CA VAL A 247 -20.13 1.58 -8.61
C VAL A 247 -20.65 0.49 -7.68
N PRO A 248 -21.91 0.55 -7.25
CA PRO A 248 -22.46 -0.42 -6.31
C PRO A 248 -22.88 -1.73 -7.00
N PRO A 249 -23.07 -2.83 -6.25
CA PRO A 249 -23.40 -4.16 -6.79
C PRO A 249 -24.60 -4.22 -7.72
N GLU A 250 -25.64 -3.42 -7.44
CA GLU A 250 -26.87 -3.40 -8.25
C GLU A 250 -26.60 -2.91 -9.68
N VAL A 251 -25.50 -2.18 -9.88
CA VAL A 251 -25.11 -1.64 -11.18
C VAL A 251 -24.11 -2.55 -11.89
N TRP A 252 -23.10 -3.10 -11.20
CA TRP A 252 -22.07 -3.91 -11.86
C TRP A 252 -22.45 -5.38 -12.03
N ARG A 253 -23.26 -5.97 -11.16
CA ARG A 253 -23.64 -7.41 -11.26
C ARG A 253 -24.27 -7.79 -12.60
N PRO A 254 -25.18 -6.98 -13.18
CA PRO A 254 -25.74 -7.27 -14.50
C PRO A 254 -24.72 -7.27 -15.65
N MET A 255 -23.49 -6.78 -15.43
CA MET A 255 -22.43 -6.74 -16.43
C MET A 255 -21.60 -8.04 -16.48
N ALA A 256 -21.74 -8.92 -15.47
CA ALA A 256 -21.06 -10.21 -15.44
C ALA A 256 -21.50 -11.08 -16.64
N ARG A 257 -20.52 -11.65 -17.34
CA ARG A 257 -20.69 -12.45 -18.56
C ARG A 257 -20.82 -13.93 -18.25
N MET A 258 -20.17 -14.40 -17.19
CA MET A 258 -20.41 -15.74 -16.66
C MET A 258 -21.72 -15.71 -15.87
N PRO A 259 -22.67 -16.63 -16.10
CA PRO A 259 -23.75 -16.80 -15.13
C PRO A 259 -23.11 -17.04 -13.77
N GLU A 260 -23.64 -16.43 -12.70
CA GLU A 260 -23.34 -16.88 -11.34
C GLU A 260 -23.44 -18.40 -11.37
N ARG A 261 -22.34 -19.10 -11.05
CA ARG A 261 -22.33 -20.57 -10.97
C ARG A 261 -23.59 -20.98 -10.20
N GLU A 262 -24.26 -22.08 -10.59
CA GLU A 262 -25.44 -22.58 -9.84
C GLU A 262 -25.16 -22.70 -8.33
N THR A 263 -23.90 -22.93 -7.97
CA THR A 263 -23.36 -22.76 -6.62
C THR A 263 -22.30 -21.65 -6.59
N PRO A 264 -22.48 -20.61 -5.75
CA PRO A 264 -21.46 -19.58 -5.56
C PRO A 264 -20.12 -20.21 -5.17
N ARG A 265 -19.04 -19.78 -5.85
CA ARG A 265 -17.68 -20.15 -5.46
C ARG A 265 -17.46 -19.69 -4.00
N PRO A 266 -16.99 -20.57 -3.09
CA PRO A 266 -16.63 -20.13 -1.75
C PRO A 266 -15.58 -19.02 -1.82
N GLN A 267 -15.76 -17.96 -1.04
CA GLN A 267 -14.77 -16.89 -0.99
C GLN A 267 -13.51 -17.38 -0.25
N TYR A 268 -12.33 -16.96 -0.72
CA TYR A 268 -11.04 -17.19 -0.05
C TYR A 268 -10.60 -18.66 0.06
N VAL A 269 -10.77 -19.47 -0.99
CA VAL A 269 -10.23 -20.84 -1.03
C VAL A 269 -8.73 -20.79 -1.37
N ALA A 270 -7.89 -20.66 -0.34
CA ALA A 270 -6.45 -20.62 -0.54
C ALA A 270 -5.95 -21.86 -1.31
N ASN A 271 -5.03 -21.64 -2.26
CA ASN A 271 -4.44 -22.66 -3.15
C ASN A 271 -5.36 -23.30 -4.19
N GLU A 272 -6.62 -22.89 -4.30
CA GLU A 272 -7.56 -23.39 -5.34
C GLU A 272 -6.96 -23.28 -6.75
N TYR A 273 -6.24 -22.20 -7.06
CA TYR A 273 -5.67 -22.02 -8.40
C TYR A 273 -4.65 -23.12 -8.76
N ALA A 274 -3.81 -23.53 -7.80
CA ALA A 274 -2.85 -24.60 -8.01
C ALA A 274 -3.55 -25.94 -8.23
N GLU A 275 -4.61 -26.20 -7.48
CA GLU A 275 -5.45 -27.40 -7.62
C GLU A 275 -6.15 -27.45 -8.98
N LEU A 276 -6.70 -26.30 -9.44
CA LEU A 276 -7.31 -26.17 -10.77
C LEU A 276 -6.30 -26.41 -11.89
N CYS A 277 -5.09 -25.85 -11.79
CA CYS A 277 -4.04 -26.08 -12.77
C CYS A 277 -3.68 -27.57 -12.86
N ALA A 278 -3.52 -28.24 -11.72
CA ALA A 278 -3.19 -29.67 -11.68
C ALA A 278 -4.31 -30.54 -12.28
N ALA A 279 -5.57 -30.21 -12.00
CA ALA A 279 -6.72 -30.93 -12.56
C ALA A 279 -6.82 -30.78 -14.08
N GLU A 280 -6.61 -29.56 -14.59
CA GLU A 280 -6.60 -29.25 -16.03
C GLU A 280 -5.46 -29.96 -16.77
N ASP A 281 -4.26 -30.01 -16.17
CA ASP A 281 -3.12 -30.74 -16.74
C ASP A 281 -3.37 -32.25 -16.79
N ALA A 282 -3.97 -32.82 -15.73
CA ALA A 282 -4.36 -34.23 -15.71
C ALA A 282 -5.41 -34.56 -16.79
N ALA A 283 -6.45 -33.73 -16.92
CA ALA A 283 -7.49 -33.90 -17.93
C ALA A 283 -6.95 -33.79 -19.36
N ALA A 284 -6.03 -32.84 -19.61
CA ALA A 284 -5.38 -32.68 -20.91
C ALA A 284 -4.49 -33.89 -21.26
N ALA A 285 -3.77 -34.44 -20.28
CA ALA A 285 -2.97 -35.64 -20.46
C ALA A 285 -3.84 -36.89 -20.74
N GLU A 286 -4.97 -37.03 -20.05
CA GLU A 286 -5.94 -38.11 -20.30
C GLU A 286 -6.50 -38.03 -21.73
N LEU A 287 -6.95 -36.86 -22.16
CA LEU A 287 -7.46 -36.65 -23.51
C LEU A 287 -6.40 -36.94 -24.59
N ALA A 288 -5.15 -36.54 -24.36
CA ALA A 288 -4.04 -36.84 -25.25
C ALA A 288 -3.76 -38.36 -25.35
N SER A 289 -3.93 -39.10 -24.25
CA SER A 289 -3.75 -40.55 -24.24
C SER A 289 -4.86 -41.32 -24.97
N VAL A 290 -6.08 -40.79 -25.03
CA VAL A 290 -7.22 -41.41 -25.73
C VAL A 290 -7.22 -41.10 -27.24
N THR A 291 -6.55 -40.02 -27.64
CA THR A 291 -6.51 -39.54 -29.03
C THR A 291 -5.24 -39.92 -29.80
N ALA A 292 -4.24 -40.48 -29.12
CA ALA A 292 -2.99 -41.01 -29.69
C ALA A 292 -3.14 -42.48 -30.13
#